data_AF-A0A2S8ZRF3-F1
#
_entry.id   AF-A0A2S8ZRF3-F1
#
_cell.length_a   1.000
_cell.length_b   1.000
_cell.length_c   1.000
_cell.angle_alpha   90.00
_cell.angle_beta   90.00
_cell.angle_gamma   90.00
#
_symmetry.space_group_name_H-M   'P 1'
#
loop_
_entity.id
_entity.type
_entity.pdbx_description
1 polymer ?
#
loop_
_entity_poly.entity_id
_entity_poly.type
_entity_poly.pdbx_seq_one_letter_code
_entity_poly.pdbx_strand_id
1 'polypeptide(L)'
;MMNFYNDFDNCQGSVIDSLKLLLYKRHENIFDRIDFEDDTIYQEPLLYTYVTQQDDIWLDAIIYGFERNPKDRILVFSNKNGIIYIPKVGYFHTEKIAEKLYLEKDNNVFSIKDEKNNEVFFRYEPLYFLDEGIELVKTQHPLFENLFKNTSDIVVDVNIDKTYSKHINHFNTALKIIKENNYDYFTLIKKAVKKVMIYKGEPYSFAAIQAHNMVFLNAHDENDEVFFLDHILHEGAHVIFNTLTYNSKMELFTVPFKTNLSVITKDENDHGELYGRFHGMFTQSNINQCMEVCIDRNVFSGKQHRELLGRFSSNMKRFRAGVDRFNIRELYKEDGQKWYDFFFKRYEEIYFRNESLINSFNVSNQPYVFSYEIFDKANP
;
A
#
# COMPACT_ATOMS: atom_id res chain seq x y z
N MET A 1 24.57 -7.10 -11.06
CA MET A 1 23.11 -7.04 -11.24
C MET A 1 22.72 -5.60 -11.00
N MET A 2 21.96 -4.95 -11.89
CA MET A 2 21.53 -3.57 -11.69
C MET A 2 20.67 -3.53 -10.43
N ASN A 3 21.07 -2.75 -9.42
CA ASN A 3 20.32 -2.61 -8.19
C ASN A 3 19.41 -1.39 -8.31
N PHE A 4 18.20 -1.58 -8.85
CA PHE A 4 17.20 -0.52 -9.00
C PHE A 4 16.88 0.18 -7.67
N TYR A 5 17.16 -0.47 -6.54
CA TYR A 5 16.88 0.07 -5.21
C TYR A 5 17.80 1.25 -4.85
N ASN A 6 18.96 1.37 -5.49
CA ASN A 6 19.88 2.49 -5.27
C ASN A 6 19.29 3.82 -5.76
N ASP A 7 18.40 3.79 -6.76
CA ASP A 7 17.77 4.99 -7.31
C ASP A 7 16.48 5.37 -6.56
N PHE A 8 16.09 4.60 -5.54
CA PHE A 8 14.84 4.82 -4.81
C PHE A 8 14.73 6.24 -4.24
N ASP A 9 15.79 6.74 -3.60
CA ASP A 9 15.77 8.06 -2.96
C ASP A 9 15.63 9.19 -4.00
N ASN A 10 16.30 9.06 -5.16
CA ASN A 10 16.18 10.02 -6.26
C ASN A 10 14.76 10.02 -6.85
N CYS A 11 14.20 8.83 -7.09
CA CYS A 11 12.83 8.70 -7.59
C CYS A 11 11.80 9.19 -6.56
N GLN A 12 12.01 8.92 -5.28
CA GLN A 12 11.17 9.43 -4.19
C GLN A 12 11.21 10.95 -4.12
N GLY A 13 12.38 11.58 -4.27
CA GLY A 13 12.50 13.03 -4.40
C GLY A 13 11.67 13.58 -5.56
N SER A 14 11.69 12.91 -6.72
CA SER A 14 10.88 13.31 -7.89
C SER A 14 9.37 13.22 -7.64
N VAL A 15 8.91 12.20 -6.90
CA VAL A 15 7.50 12.07 -6.47
C VAL A 15 7.13 13.22 -5.53
N ILE A 16 7.97 13.51 -4.55
CA ILE A 16 7.77 14.57 -3.55
C ILE A 16 7.74 15.95 -4.21
N ASP A 17 8.69 16.25 -5.08
CA ASP A 17 8.76 17.53 -5.81
C ASP A 17 7.51 17.76 -6.67
N SER A 18 6.98 16.69 -7.25
CA SER A 18 5.75 16.76 -8.02
C SER A 18 4.53 17.04 -7.13
N LEU A 19 4.46 16.46 -5.93
CA LEU A 19 3.43 16.81 -4.95
C LEU A 19 3.59 18.26 -4.47
N LYS A 20 4.81 18.71 -4.15
CA LYS A 20 5.12 20.11 -3.81
C LYS A 20 4.62 21.07 -4.90
N LEU A 21 4.91 20.78 -6.16
CA LEU A 21 4.46 21.59 -7.29
C LEU A 21 2.92 21.61 -7.42
N LEU A 22 2.26 20.47 -7.24
CA LEU A 22 0.79 20.38 -7.29
C LEU A 22 0.13 21.17 -6.15
N LEU A 23 0.69 21.08 -4.94
CA LEU A 23 0.23 21.87 -3.80
C LEU A 23 0.42 23.37 -4.03
N TYR A 24 1.60 23.78 -4.51
CA TYR A 24 1.88 25.20 -4.80
C TYR A 24 0.98 25.79 -5.88
N LYS A 25 0.75 25.04 -6.98
CA LYS A 25 -0.18 25.46 -8.05
C LYS A 25 -1.60 25.69 -7.55
N ARG A 26 -1.98 25.01 -6.47
CA ARG A 26 -3.31 25.08 -5.89
C ARG A 26 -3.39 26.11 -4.75
N HIS A 27 -2.31 26.26 -4.00
CA HIS A 27 -2.16 27.15 -2.85
C HIS A 27 -0.78 27.80 -2.88
N GLU A 28 -0.66 28.99 -3.47
CA GLU A 28 0.62 29.68 -3.65
C GLU A 28 1.36 29.95 -2.33
N ASN A 29 0.64 30.03 -1.21
CA ASN A 29 1.19 30.26 0.12
C ASN A 29 1.41 28.98 0.95
N ILE A 30 1.33 27.79 0.35
CA ILE A 30 1.41 26.52 1.11
C ILE A 30 2.73 26.38 1.90
N PHE A 31 3.84 26.86 1.34
CA PHE A 31 5.16 26.77 1.97
C PHE A 31 5.41 27.84 3.06
N ASP A 32 4.50 28.81 3.21
CA ASP A 32 4.48 29.68 4.40
C ASP A 32 3.88 28.93 5.61
N ARG A 33 3.13 27.85 5.36
CA ARG A 33 2.36 27.10 6.36
C ARG A 33 3.09 25.84 6.81
N ILE A 34 3.58 25.05 5.86
CA ILE A 34 4.33 23.81 6.08
C ILE A 34 5.77 23.94 5.59
N ASP A 35 6.68 23.16 6.18
CA ASP A 35 8.09 23.21 5.83
C ASP A 35 8.34 22.63 4.42
N PHE A 36 8.98 23.40 3.54
CA PHE A 36 9.34 22.95 2.19
C PHE A 36 10.43 21.86 2.22
N GLU A 37 11.34 21.93 3.19
CA GLU A 37 12.52 21.03 3.28
C GLU A 37 12.22 19.75 4.08
N ASP A 38 11.10 19.68 4.80
CA ASP A 38 10.68 18.45 5.50
C ASP A 38 9.91 17.52 4.54
N ASP A 39 10.66 16.68 3.85
CA ASP A 39 10.13 15.66 2.94
C ASP A 39 9.14 14.69 3.61
N THR A 40 9.16 14.55 4.93
CA THR A 40 8.23 13.64 5.63
C THR A 40 6.78 14.12 5.58
N ILE A 41 6.56 15.43 5.42
CA ILE A 41 5.22 16.02 5.23
C ILE A 41 4.61 15.53 3.91
N TYR A 42 5.41 15.53 2.85
CA TYR A 42 5.00 15.16 1.49
C TYR A 42 4.91 13.63 1.27
N GLN A 43 5.16 12.87 2.34
CA GLN A 43 4.88 11.44 2.37
C GLN A 43 3.49 11.13 2.97
N GLU A 44 2.72 12.13 3.38
CA GLU A 44 1.34 12.00 3.89
C GLU A 44 0.38 11.50 2.79
N PRO A 45 -0.19 10.29 2.92
CA PRO A 45 -1.08 9.72 1.90
C PRO A 45 -2.31 10.57 1.59
N LEU A 46 -2.86 11.30 2.57
CA LEU A 46 -4.02 12.17 2.34
C LEU A 46 -3.72 13.34 1.41
N LEU A 47 -2.47 13.82 1.33
CA LEU A 47 -2.09 14.86 0.37
C LEU A 47 -2.18 14.37 -1.07
N TYR A 48 -1.82 13.11 -1.33
CA TYR A 48 -1.96 12.50 -2.66
C TYR A 48 -3.43 12.40 -3.07
N THR A 49 -4.31 12.03 -2.13
CA THR A 49 -5.74 11.98 -2.42
C THR A 49 -6.27 13.37 -2.66
N TYR A 50 -5.91 14.32 -1.80
CA TYR A 50 -6.32 15.71 -1.88
C TYR A 50 -5.99 16.34 -3.24
N VAL A 51 -4.76 16.21 -3.74
CA VAL A 51 -4.37 16.82 -5.04
C VAL A 51 -5.04 16.16 -6.25
N THR A 52 -5.67 15.00 -6.08
CA THR A 52 -6.50 14.37 -7.13
C THR A 52 -7.95 14.84 -7.12
N GLN A 53 -8.37 15.56 -6.08
CA GLN A 53 -9.72 16.11 -5.95
C GLN A 53 -9.81 17.56 -6.44
N GLN A 54 -11.05 18.05 -6.57
CA GLN A 54 -11.35 19.38 -7.09
C GLN A 54 -11.56 20.45 -6.01
N ASP A 55 -11.96 20.07 -4.79
CA ASP A 55 -12.32 21.01 -3.71
C ASP A 55 -11.23 21.15 -2.63
N ASP A 56 -11.17 22.33 -2.00
CA ASP A 56 -10.10 22.72 -1.07
C ASP A 56 -10.42 22.49 0.40
N ILE A 57 -11.59 21.90 0.71
CA ILE A 57 -12.15 21.94 2.07
C ILE A 57 -11.33 21.13 3.09
N TRP A 58 -10.50 20.20 2.61
CA TRP A 58 -9.74 19.25 3.43
C TRP A 58 -8.33 19.72 3.78
N LEU A 59 -7.76 20.68 3.05
CA LEU A 59 -6.33 20.98 3.16
C LEU A 59 -5.95 21.35 4.59
N ASP A 60 -6.70 22.26 5.20
CA ASP A 60 -6.46 22.71 6.58
C ASP A 60 -6.46 21.53 7.57
N ALA A 61 -7.39 20.58 7.44
CA ALA A 61 -7.44 19.40 8.30
C ALA A 61 -6.27 18.44 8.07
N ILE A 62 -5.83 18.27 6.81
CA ILE A 62 -4.72 17.37 6.47
C ILE A 62 -3.40 17.91 7.00
N ILE A 63 -3.14 19.21 6.82
CA ILE A 63 -1.83 19.79 7.16
C ILE A 63 -1.74 20.33 8.59
N TYR A 64 -2.84 20.40 9.32
CA TYR A 64 -2.92 21.04 10.65
C TYR A 64 -1.78 20.62 11.60
N GLY A 65 -1.51 19.32 11.70
CA GLY A 65 -0.48 18.79 12.59
C GLY A 65 0.96 18.97 12.08
N PHE A 66 1.14 19.46 10.86
CA PHE A 66 2.42 19.77 10.24
C PHE A 66 2.70 21.28 10.17
N GLU A 67 1.70 22.14 10.42
CA GLU A 67 1.87 23.59 10.35
C GLU A 67 2.77 24.10 11.47
N ARG A 68 3.65 25.06 11.14
CA ARG A 68 4.48 25.76 12.15
C ARG A 68 3.61 26.61 13.08
N ASN A 69 2.61 27.27 12.51
CA ASN A 69 1.63 28.11 13.20
C ASN A 69 0.22 27.70 12.75
N PRO A 70 -0.34 26.59 13.28
CA PRO A 70 -1.66 26.12 12.89
C PRO A 70 -2.73 27.16 13.25
N LYS A 71 -3.78 27.26 12.42
CA LYS A 71 -4.91 28.16 12.69
C LYS A 71 -5.60 27.78 14.00
N ASP A 72 -6.07 28.76 14.76
CA ASP A 72 -6.81 28.51 16.01
C ASP A 72 -8.13 27.77 15.77
N ARG A 73 -8.71 27.91 14.57
CA ARG A 73 -9.93 27.25 14.13
C ARG A 73 -9.77 26.72 12.72
N ILE A 74 -10.07 25.44 12.52
CA ILE A 74 -10.11 24.79 11.20
C ILE A 74 -11.41 24.04 10.99
N LEU A 75 -11.72 23.81 9.72
CA LEU A 75 -12.81 22.96 9.33
C LEU A 75 -12.39 21.48 9.37
N VAL A 76 -13.23 20.63 9.94
CA VAL A 76 -13.01 19.18 10.03
C VAL A 76 -14.29 18.43 9.71
N PHE A 77 -14.16 17.14 9.42
CA PHE A 77 -15.30 16.30 9.02
C PHE A 77 -15.24 15.00 9.78
N SER A 78 -16.34 14.64 10.43
CA SER A 78 -16.48 13.31 10.99
C SER A 78 -16.88 12.34 9.88
N ASN A 79 -16.39 11.10 9.96
CA ASN A 79 -16.82 10.06 9.03
C ASN A 79 -18.15 9.42 9.48
N LYS A 80 -18.58 8.36 8.78
CA LYS A 80 -19.80 7.59 9.07
C LYS A 80 -19.87 6.97 10.47
N ASN A 81 -18.77 6.96 11.22
CA ASN A 81 -18.70 6.47 12.60
C ASN A 81 -18.52 7.61 13.63
N GLY A 82 -18.63 8.87 13.20
CA GLY A 82 -18.46 10.03 14.07
C GLY A 82 -17.01 10.32 14.45
N ILE A 83 -16.04 9.79 13.68
CA ILE A 83 -14.61 9.94 13.95
C ILE A 83 -14.02 11.00 13.03
N ILE A 84 -13.37 12.00 13.61
CA ILE A 84 -12.48 12.93 12.90
C ILE A 84 -11.05 12.43 13.07
N TYR A 85 -10.32 12.29 11.98
CA TYR A 85 -8.90 11.91 11.98
C TYR A 85 -8.06 13.08 11.46
N ILE A 86 -7.04 13.48 12.22
CA ILE A 86 -6.11 14.56 11.86
C ILE A 86 -4.68 14.03 11.92
N PRO A 87 -3.95 14.01 10.78
CA PRO A 87 -2.54 13.62 10.73
C PRO A 87 -1.69 14.36 11.77
N LYS A 88 -0.73 13.65 12.37
CA LYS A 88 0.16 14.13 13.45
C LYS A 88 -0.53 14.59 14.75
N VAL A 89 -1.87 14.64 14.80
CA VAL A 89 -2.63 15.00 16.01
C VAL A 89 -3.26 13.75 16.63
N GLY A 90 -4.24 13.14 15.99
CA GLY A 90 -5.01 12.05 16.60
C GLY A 90 -6.41 11.89 16.05
N TYR A 91 -7.24 11.20 16.83
CA TYR A 91 -8.63 10.92 16.53
C TYR A 91 -9.55 11.62 17.54
N PHE A 92 -10.64 12.21 17.05
CA PHE A 92 -11.68 12.80 17.87
C PHE A 92 -12.98 12.04 17.62
N HIS A 93 -13.43 11.30 18.62
CA HIS A 93 -14.65 10.50 18.57
C HIS A 93 -15.83 11.33 19.06
N THR A 94 -16.85 11.49 18.24
CA THR A 94 -18.03 12.33 18.52
C THR A 94 -19.32 11.58 18.18
N GLU A 95 -20.46 12.09 18.65
CA GLU A 95 -21.79 11.59 18.26
C GLU A 95 -22.28 12.14 16.90
N LYS A 96 -21.55 13.10 16.33
CA LYS A 96 -21.89 13.76 15.07
C LYS A 96 -21.34 12.94 13.91
N ILE A 97 -22.22 12.32 13.12
CA ILE A 97 -21.84 11.37 12.07
C ILE A 97 -21.92 12.03 10.69
N ALA A 98 -20.88 11.88 9.88
CA ALA A 98 -20.82 12.45 8.53
C ALA A 98 -21.12 13.96 8.50
N GLU A 99 -20.69 14.68 9.54
CA GLU A 99 -20.98 16.10 9.73
C GLU A 99 -19.73 16.95 9.56
N LYS A 100 -19.95 18.17 9.06
CA LYS A 100 -18.97 19.23 9.00
C LYS A 100 -18.92 19.95 10.35
N LEU A 101 -17.74 20.06 10.93
CA LEU A 101 -17.49 20.58 12.27
C LEU A 101 -16.30 21.55 12.27
N TYR A 102 -16.09 22.24 13.37
CA TYR A 102 -14.94 23.11 13.57
C TYR A 102 -14.10 22.60 14.74
N LEU A 103 -12.82 22.33 14.49
CA LEU A 103 -11.86 22.09 15.55
C LEU A 103 -11.24 23.43 15.94
N GLU A 104 -11.29 23.76 17.23
CA GLU A 104 -10.64 24.92 17.82
C GLU A 104 -9.56 24.47 18.81
N LYS A 105 -8.44 25.20 18.89
CA LYS A 105 -7.37 24.96 19.86
C LYS A 105 -7.09 26.25 20.63
N ASP A 106 -7.28 26.21 21.94
CA ASP A 106 -6.92 27.30 22.86
C ASP A 106 -6.04 26.75 23.98
N ASN A 107 -4.88 27.36 24.22
CA ASN A 107 -3.93 26.95 25.27
C ASN A 107 -3.62 25.44 25.30
N ASN A 108 -3.48 24.81 24.13
CA ASN A 108 -3.29 23.36 23.95
C ASN A 108 -4.49 22.46 24.33
N VAL A 109 -5.66 23.04 24.52
CA VAL A 109 -6.91 22.32 24.71
C VAL A 109 -7.72 22.39 23.42
N PHE A 110 -8.15 21.23 22.93
CA PHE A 110 -9.04 21.15 21.78
C PHE A 110 -10.50 21.31 22.21
N SER A 111 -11.29 22.00 21.39
CA SER A 111 -12.75 21.99 21.45
C SER A 111 -13.33 21.76 20.05
N ILE A 112 -14.52 21.17 19.97
CA ILE A 112 -15.20 20.95 18.70
C ILE A 112 -16.54 21.68 18.74
N LYS A 113 -16.86 22.39 17.65
CA LYS A 113 -18.14 23.11 17.50
C LYS A 113 -18.86 22.69 16.24
N ASP A 114 -20.20 22.67 16.29
CA ASP A 114 -21.04 22.48 15.12
C ASP A 114 -21.17 23.78 14.29
N GLU A 115 -21.89 23.73 13.17
CA GLU A 115 -22.13 24.92 12.33
C GLU A 115 -22.95 26.02 13.02
N LYS A 116 -23.67 25.69 14.09
CA LYS A 116 -24.42 26.63 14.94
C LYS A 116 -23.58 27.14 16.12
N ASN A 117 -22.28 26.79 16.15
CA ASN A 117 -21.32 27.17 17.18
C ASN A 117 -21.64 26.58 18.57
N ASN A 118 -22.42 25.50 18.64
CA ASN A 118 -22.61 24.73 19.87
C ASN A 118 -21.42 23.82 20.10
N GLU A 119 -21.04 23.62 21.35
CA GLU A 119 -20.01 22.65 21.72
C GLU A 119 -20.47 21.22 21.43
N VAL A 120 -19.57 20.44 20.85
CA VAL A 120 -19.76 19.02 20.56
C VAL A 120 -18.83 18.25 21.49
N PHE A 121 -19.43 17.38 22.30
CA PHE A 121 -18.65 16.48 23.13
C PHE A 121 -17.81 15.54 22.26
N PHE A 122 -16.56 15.32 22.67
CA PHE A 122 -15.69 14.37 22.00
C PHE A 122 -14.79 13.63 22.99
N ARG A 123 -14.33 12.46 22.57
CA ARG A 123 -13.24 11.72 23.22
C ARG A 123 -12.03 11.72 22.30
N TYR A 124 -10.90 12.20 22.82
CA TYR A 124 -9.62 12.15 22.12
C TYR A 124 -8.97 10.77 22.23
N GLU A 125 -8.38 10.31 21.14
CA GLU A 125 -7.51 9.13 21.08
C GLU A 125 -6.22 9.49 20.32
N PRO A 126 -5.02 9.21 20.86
CA PRO A 126 -3.78 9.50 20.17
C PRO A 126 -3.55 8.58 18.97
N LEU A 127 -2.66 8.99 18.08
CA LEU A 127 -2.17 8.14 16.99
C LEU A 127 -1.53 6.87 17.53
N TYR A 128 -1.64 5.78 16.77
CA TYR A 128 -1.03 4.51 17.09
C TYR A 128 0.00 4.15 16.02
N PHE A 129 1.20 3.82 16.46
CA PHE A 129 2.28 3.39 15.59
C PHE A 129 2.58 1.93 15.83
N LEU A 130 2.68 1.18 14.74
CA LEU A 130 3.24 -0.17 14.70
C LEU A 130 4.75 -0.09 14.81
N ASP A 131 5.40 -1.25 14.84
CA ASP A 131 6.85 -1.32 14.84
C ASP A 131 7.43 -0.56 13.64
N GLU A 132 8.65 -0.05 13.81
CA GLU A 132 9.39 0.70 12.78
C GLU A 132 8.78 2.05 12.38
N GLY A 133 7.78 2.53 13.14
CA GLY A 133 7.22 3.88 13.00
C GLY A 133 6.15 4.00 11.92
N ILE A 134 5.54 2.88 11.50
CA ILE A 134 4.41 2.87 10.56
C ILE A 134 3.14 3.22 11.32
N GLU A 135 2.38 4.22 10.89
CA GLU A 135 1.12 4.59 11.53
C GLU A 135 0.01 3.57 11.18
N LEU A 136 -0.71 3.10 12.20
CA LEU A 136 -1.93 2.33 12.02
C LEU A 136 -3.14 3.27 11.95
N VAL A 137 -3.75 3.36 10.76
CA VAL A 137 -4.96 4.14 10.52
C VAL A 137 -6.17 3.31 10.94
N LYS A 138 -6.85 3.73 12.01
CA LYS A 138 -7.94 2.99 12.67
C LYS A 138 -9.33 3.32 12.16
N THR A 139 -9.42 4.13 11.10
CA THR A 139 -10.70 4.60 10.59
C THR A 139 -10.64 4.89 9.09
N GLN A 140 -11.77 4.78 8.40
CA GLN A 140 -11.85 5.15 7.00
C GLN A 140 -11.98 6.67 6.93
N HIS A 141 -10.93 7.35 6.45
CA HIS A 141 -11.03 8.77 6.18
C HIS A 141 -11.98 8.99 4.98
N PRO A 142 -12.87 9.99 5.00
CA PRO A 142 -13.84 10.21 3.91
C PRO A 142 -13.18 10.32 2.53
N LEU A 143 -11.99 10.92 2.45
CA LEU A 143 -11.20 11.00 1.22
C LEU A 143 -10.84 9.64 0.59
N PHE A 144 -10.73 8.59 1.40
CA PHE A 144 -10.37 7.26 0.92
C PHE A 144 -11.58 6.41 0.53
N GLU A 145 -12.83 6.86 0.74
CA GLU A 145 -14.03 6.04 0.52
C GLU A 145 -14.09 5.45 -0.88
N ASN A 146 -13.79 6.26 -1.91
CA ASN A 146 -13.80 5.83 -3.31
C ASN A 146 -12.72 4.82 -3.70
N LEU A 147 -11.77 4.53 -2.80
CA LEU A 147 -10.72 3.53 -3.03
C LEU A 147 -11.20 2.11 -2.71
N PHE A 148 -12.25 1.96 -1.88
CA PHE A 148 -12.74 0.65 -1.44
C PHE A 148 -13.77 0.11 -2.40
N LYS A 149 -13.31 -0.45 -3.52
CA LYS A 149 -14.17 -1.02 -4.55
C LYS A 149 -14.09 -2.54 -4.59
N ASN A 150 -15.24 -3.18 -4.81
CA ASN A 150 -15.28 -4.62 -5.03
C ASN A 150 -14.89 -4.99 -6.47
N THR A 151 -14.95 -6.29 -6.81
CA THR A 151 -14.58 -6.80 -8.14
C THR A 151 -15.47 -6.30 -9.29
N SER A 152 -16.62 -5.69 -8.97
CA SER A 152 -17.52 -5.05 -9.92
C SER A 152 -17.31 -3.53 -10.02
N ASP A 153 -16.22 -3.00 -9.46
CA ASP A 153 -15.88 -1.56 -9.40
C ASP A 153 -16.91 -0.71 -8.63
N ILE A 154 -17.69 -1.34 -7.74
CA ILE A 154 -18.67 -0.67 -6.88
C ILE A 154 -18.00 -0.33 -5.55
N VAL A 155 -18.15 0.91 -5.09
CA VAL A 155 -17.70 1.35 -3.75
C VAL A 155 -18.50 0.62 -2.68
N VAL A 156 -17.79 0.01 -1.74
CA VAL A 156 -18.38 -0.79 -0.67
C VAL A 156 -17.83 -0.39 0.69
N ASP A 157 -18.64 -0.66 1.71
CA ASP A 157 -18.24 -0.46 3.09
C ASP A 157 -17.26 -1.53 3.56
N VAL A 158 -16.33 -1.11 4.40
CA VAL A 158 -15.39 -2.02 5.07
C VAL A 158 -15.46 -1.90 6.59
N ASN A 159 -15.16 -3.00 7.26
CA ASN A 159 -15.08 -3.05 8.71
C ASN A 159 -13.64 -2.91 9.19
N ILE A 160 -13.33 -1.77 9.81
CA ILE A 160 -12.03 -1.48 10.42
C ILE A 160 -12.10 -1.68 11.94
N ASP A 161 -13.26 -1.45 12.55
CA ASP A 161 -13.41 -1.49 13.99
C ASP A 161 -13.06 -2.89 14.52
N LYS A 162 -12.12 -2.91 15.46
CA LYS A 162 -11.53 -4.11 16.09
C LYS A 162 -10.78 -5.06 15.16
N THR A 163 -10.93 -5.00 13.84
CA THR A 163 -10.19 -5.86 12.90
C THR A 163 -8.69 -5.72 13.12
N TYR A 164 -8.16 -4.49 13.10
CA TYR A 164 -6.74 -4.26 13.33
C TYR A 164 -6.23 -4.79 14.67
N SER A 165 -7.04 -4.72 15.74
CA SER A 165 -6.60 -5.05 17.10
C SER A 165 -6.16 -6.50 17.26
N LYS A 166 -6.76 -7.42 16.47
CA LYS A 166 -6.38 -8.84 16.45
C LYS A 166 -5.07 -9.09 15.72
N HIS A 167 -4.69 -8.18 14.82
CA HIS A 167 -3.61 -8.39 13.86
C HIS A 167 -2.36 -7.55 14.07
N ILE A 168 -2.35 -6.63 15.06
CA ILE A 168 -1.16 -5.82 15.40
C ILE A 168 0.07 -6.71 15.60
N ASN A 169 -0.05 -7.77 16.42
CA ASN A 169 1.08 -8.66 16.71
C ASN A 169 1.52 -9.46 15.48
N HIS A 170 0.57 -9.92 14.65
CA HIS A 170 0.88 -10.64 13.42
C HIS A 170 1.60 -9.75 12.40
N PHE A 171 1.14 -8.50 12.24
CA PHE A 171 1.80 -7.52 11.38
C PHE A 171 3.23 -7.22 11.86
N ASN A 172 3.41 -6.90 13.15
CA ASN A 172 4.73 -6.60 13.71
C ASN A 172 5.70 -7.80 13.61
N THR A 173 5.19 -9.01 13.85
CA THR A 173 5.98 -10.25 13.70
C THR A 173 6.41 -10.46 12.25
N ALA A 174 5.50 -10.28 11.29
CA ALA A 174 5.83 -10.36 9.87
C ALA A 174 6.88 -9.30 9.47
N LEU A 175 6.73 -8.05 9.94
CA LEU A 175 7.68 -6.98 9.65
C LEU A 175 9.08 -7.29 10.21
N LYS A 176 9.15 -7.84 11.43
CA LYS A 176 10.39 -8.32 12.04
C LYS A 176 11.02 -9.44 11.21
N ILE A 177 10.22 -10.41 10.75
CA ILE A 177 10.69 -11.51 9.89
C ILE A 177 11.30 -10.95 8.60
N ILE A 178 10.65 -9.98 7.94
CA ILE A 178 11.19 -9.32 6.75
C ILE A 178 12.52 -8.63 7.08
N LYS A 179 12.60 -7.90 8.19
CA LYS A 179 13.83 -7.22 8.63
C LYS A 179 15.01 -8.18 8.84
N GLU A 180 14.76 -9.35 9.44
CA GLU A 180 15.80 -10.34 9.78
C GLU A 180 16.24 -11.18 8.56
N ASN A 181 15.36 -11.34 7.57
CA ASN A 181 15.58 -12.25 6.44
C ASN A 181 15.76 -11.55 5.08
N ASN A 182 15.35 -10.29 4.95
CA ASN A 182 15.49 -9.47 3.75
C ASN A 182 15.65 -7.99 4.12
N TYR A 183 16.75 -7.66 4.80
CA TYR A 183 16.99 -6.33 5.36
C TYR A 183 16.95 -5.21 4.32
N ASP A 184 17.59 -5.40 3.16
CA ASP A 184 17.62 -4.38 2.11
C ASP A 184 16.21 -4.02 1.64
N TYR A 185 15.35 -5.02 1.42
CA TYR A 185 13.97 -4.78 1.04
C TYR A 185 13.13 -4.21 2.19
N PHE A 186 13.39 -4.62 3.43
CA PHE A 186 12.81 -4.01 4.61
C PHE A 186 13.10 -2.50 4.69
N THR A 187 14.33 -2.07 4.38
CA THR A 187 14.66 -0.64 4.37
C THR A 187 13.85 0.14 3.34
N LEU A 188 13.58 -0.45 2.17
CA LEU A 188 12.70 0.16 1.16
C LEU A 188 11.26 0.25 1.66
N ILE A 189 10.72 -0.81 2.27
CA ILE A 189 9.37 -0.78 2.85
C ILE A 189 9.27 0.35 3.88
N LYS A 190 10.25 0.50 4.77
CA LYS A 190 10.26 1.57 5.78
C LYS A 190 10.34 2.98 5.16
N LYS A 191 11.04 3.13 4.04
CA LYS A 191 11.10 4.39 3.29
C LYS A 191 9.81 4.70 2.54
N ALA A 192 9.15 3.68 1.99
CA ALA A 192 7.99 3.82 1.12
C ALA A 192 6.65 3.83 1.89
N VAL A 193 6.46 2.95 2.86
CA VAL A 193 5.19 2.75 3.56
C VAL A 193 5.19 3.51 4.89
N LYS A 194 4.34 4.53 5.00
CA LYS A 194 4.19 5.34 6.21
C LYS A 194 2.94 5.00 7.00
N LYS A 195 1.91 4.51 6.32
CA LYS A 195 0.63 4.18 6.93
C LYS A 195 0.14 2.81 6.48
N VAL A 196 -0.55 2.14 7.38
CA VAL A 196 -1.30 0.92 7.07
C VAL A 196 -2.71 1.02 7.65
N MET A 197 -3.67 0.49 6.91
CA MET A 197 -5.00 0.20 7.42
C MET A 197 -5.25 -1.29 7.33
N ILE A 198 -5.71 -1.89 8.42
CA ILE A 198 -6.14 -3.30 8.45
C ILE A 198 -7.66 -3.30 8.56
N TYR A 199 -8.33 -3.89 7.59
CA TYR A 199 -9.79 -3.92 7.49
C TYR A 199 -10.28 -5.32 7.11
N LYS A 200 -11.59 -5.53 7.20
CA LYS A 200 -12.29 -6.73 6.73
C LYS A 200 -13.40 -6.29 5.78
N GLY A 201 -13.43 -6.82 4.57
CA GLY A 201 -14.43 -6.44 3.57
C GLY A 201 -14.33 -7.24 2.27
N GLU A 202 -15.11 -6.85 1.27
CA GLU A 202 -15.02 -7.44 -0.09
C GLU A 202 -13.75 -7.06 -0.86
N PRO A 203 -13.26 -5.79 -0.81
CA PRO A 203 -12.07 -5.41 -1.58
C PRO A 203 -10.84 -6.20 -1.11
N TYR A 204 -10.07 -6.76 -2.04
CA TYR A 204 -8.77 -7.37 -1.72
C TYR A 204 -7.81 -6.35 -1.11
N SER A 205 -6.74 -6.81 -0.47
CA SER A 205 -5.64 -5.92 -0.07
C SER A 205 -5.15 -5.14 -1.29
N PHE A 206 -4.78 -3.87 -1.08
CA PHE A 206 -4.38 -2.99 -2.16
C PHE A 206 -3.45 -1.87 -1.69
N ALA A 207 -2.73 -1.29 -2.64
CA ALA A 207 -2.13 0.04 -2.57
C ALA A 207 -2.61 0.85 -3.78
N ALA A 208 -2.77 2.17 -3.58
CA ALA A 208 -3.27 3.06 -4.62
C ALA A 208 -2.36 4.29 -4.76
N ILE A 209 -2.14 4.75 -5.99
CA ILE A 209 -1.36 5.98 -6.27
C ILE A 209 -2.04 7.19 -5.61
N GLN A 210 -3.37 7.21 -5.56
CA GLN A 210 -4.16 8.24 -4.90
C GLN A 210 -3.95 8.27 -3.38
N ALA A 211 -3.43 7.22 -2.78
CA ALA A 211 -3.06 7.15 -1.36
C ALA A 211 -1.61 6.65 -1.25
N HIS A 212 -0.70 7.23 -2.05
CA HIS A 212 0.70 6.81 -2.09
C HIS A 212 1.32 6.84 -0.69
N ASN A 213 2.25 5.92 -0.43
CA ASN A 213 2.85 5.64 0.88
C ASN A 213 1.90 4.98 1.92
N MET A 214 0.72 4.53 1.51
CA MET A 214 -0.20 3.75 2.33
C MET A 214 -0.50 2.38 1.72
N VAL A 215 -0.65 1.38 2.58
CA VAL A 215 -1.14 0.04 2.22
C VAL A 215 -2.42 -0.29 2.97
N PHE A 216 -3.34 -0.98 2.31
CA PHE A 216 -4.63 -1.38 2.84
C PHE A 216 -4.72 -2.91 2.83
N LEU A 217 -4.85 -3.52 4.01
CA LEU A 217 -4.76 -4.96 4.21
C LEU A 217 -6.13 -5.52 4.61
N ASN A 218 -6.73 -6.33 3.74
CA ASN A 218 -7.95 -7.08 4.03
C ASN A 218 -7.62 -8.36 4.79
N ALA A 219 -7.81 -8.36 6.10
CA ALA A 219 -7.48 -9.47 6.98
C ALA A 219 -8.73 -10.09 7.64
N HIS A 220 -8.70 -11.41 7.73
CA HIS A 220 -9.72 -12.25 8.35
C HIS A 220 -9.17 -12.91 9.63
N ASP A 221 -10.07 -13.44 10.46
CA ASP A 221 -9.76 -13.88 11.83
C ASP A 221 -8.70 -15.01 11.88
N GLU A 222 -8.60 -15.81 10.82
CA GLU A 222 -7.65 -16.90 10.66
C GLU A 222 -6.27 -16.48 10.15
N ASN A 223 -6.10 -15.22 9.75
CA ASN A 223 -4.84 -14.73 9.17
C ASN A 223 -3.80 -14.40 10.25
N ASP A 224 -2.61 -14.94 10.07
CA ASP A 224 -1.46 -14.80 10.97
C ASP A 224 -0.26 -14.14 10.27
N GLU A 225 0.92 -14.18 10.89
CA GLU A 225 2.13 -13.56 10.35
C GLU A 225 2.57 -14.10 8.98
N VAL A 226 2.15 -15.30 8.54
CA VAL A 226 2.46 -15.79 7.17
C VAL A 226 1.64 -15.02 6.14
N PHE A 227 0.37 -14.73 6.45
CA PHE A 227 -0.47 -13.84 5.63
C PHE A 227 0.13 -12.44 5.56
N PHE A 228 0.51 -11.87 6.71
CA PHE A 228 1.07 -10.52 6.75
C PHE A 228 2.44 -10.44 6.08
N LEU A 229 3.28 -11.49 6.14
CA LEU A 229 4.54 -11.55 5.41
C LEU A 229 4.31 -11.36 3.91
N ASP A 230 3.39 -12.14 3.33
CA ASP A 230 3.03 -12.08 1.91
C ASP A 230 2.45 -10.70 1.55
N HIS A 231 1.47 -10.22 2.31
CA HIS A 231 0.74 -9.00 1.98
C HIS A 231 1.54 -7.71 2.22
N ILE A 232 2.43 -7.65 3.24
CA ILE A 232 3.34 -6.51 3.42
C ILE A 232 4.32 -6.44 2.24
N LEU A 233 4.89 -7.57 1.82
CA LEU A 233 5.79 -7.62 0.68
C LEU A 233 5.08 -7.24 -0.62
N HIS A 234 3.84 -7.72 -0.82
CA HIS A 234 3.03 -7.44 -2.00
C HIS A 234 2.60 -5.98 -2.08
N GLU A 235 1.87 -5.46 -1.09
CA GLU A 235 1.34 -4.10 -1.15
C GLU A 235 2.46 -3.06 -0.99
N GLY A 236 3.50 -3.38 -0.20
CA GLY A 236 4.71 -2.58 -0.15
C GLY A 236 5.42 -2.50 -1.51
N ALA A 237 5.48 -3.61 -2.25
CA ALA A 237 6.04 -3.61 -3.61
C ALA A 237 5.28 -2.67 -4.54
N HIS A 238 3.95 -2.57 -4.38
CA HIS A 238 3.15 -1.64 -5.18
C HIS A 238 3.56 -0.18 -4.99
N VAL A 239 3.76 0.24 -3.74
CA VAL A 239 4.24 1.58 -3.41
C VAL A 239 5.67 1.79 -3.91
N ILE A 240 6.55 0.81 -3.69
CA ILE A 240 7.97 0.90 -4.07
C ILE A 240 8.12 1.03 -5.58
N PHE A 241 7.46 0.19 -6.37
CA PHE A 241 7.61 0.21 -7.83
C PHE A 241 7.01 1.44 -8.48
N ASN A 242 5.86 1.93 -7.98
CA ASN A 242 5.30 3.20 -8.42
C ASN A 242 6.27 4.36 -8.18
N THR A 243 7.06 4.29 -7.11
CA THR A 243 8.13 5.25 -6.83
C THR A 243 9.29 5.04 -7.82
N LEU A 244 9.85 3.83 -7.91
CA LEU A 244 11.01 3.54 -8.75
C LEU A 244 10.81 3.83 -10.24
N THR A 245 9.59 3.66 -10.73
CA THR A 245 9.25 3.91 -12.13
C THR A 245 8.64 5.29 -12.36
N TYR A 246 8.56 6.16 -11.34
CA TYR A 246 7.88 7.46 -11.46
C TYR A 246 8.34 8.26 -12.69
N ASN A 247 9.65 8.36 -12.89
CA ASN A 247 10.25 9.11 -14.01
C ASN A 247 10.26 8.33 -15.34
N SER A 248 10.29 7.00 -15.29
CA SER A 248 10.49 6.14 -16.47
C SER A 248 9.22 5.44 -16.95
N LYS A 249 8.10 5.52 -16.23
CA LYS A 249 6.86 4.79 -16.53
C LYS A 249 6.34 5.01 -17.95
N MET A 250 6.45 6.24 -18.47
CA MET A 250 6.07 6.59 -19.86
C MET A 250 7.01 5.97 -20.91
N GLU A 251 8.22 5.63 -20.49
CA GLU A 251 9.33 5.19 -21.33
C GLU A 251 9.64 3.70 -21.14
N LEU A 252 8.79 2.91 -20.48
CA LEU A 252 8.98 1.47 -20.35
C LEU A 252 8.68 0.71 -21.65
N PHE A 253 7.63 1.13 -22.37
CA PHE A 253 7.09 0.37 -23.50
C PHE A 253 7.08 1.18 -24.80
N THR A 254 7.05 0.46 -25.92
CA THR A 254 6.89 1.03 -27.27
C THR A 254 5.47 1.50 -27.56
N VAL A 255 4.53 1.15 -26.68
CA VAL A 255 3.11 1.54 -26.69
C VAL A 255 2.76 2.29 -25.40
N PRO A 256 1.62 3.01 -25.32
CA PRO A 256 1.17 3.60 -24.07
C PRO A 256 1.07 2.57 -22.94
N PHE A 257 1.57 2.92 -21.76
CA PHE A 257 1.58 2.03 -20.60
C PHE A 257 0.17 1.60 -20.14
N LYS A 258 -0.86 2.39 -20.51
CA LYS A 258 -2.28 2.11 -20.27
C LYS A 258 -2.93 1.13 -21.26
N THR A 259 -2.19 0.68 -22.28
CA THR A 259 -2.73 -0.24 -23.29
C THR A 259 -3.27 -1.51 -22.63
N ASN A 260 -4.43 -1.99 -23.06
CA ASN A 260 -4.97 -3.26 -22.58
C ASN A 260 -4.05 -4.41 -23.02
N LEU A 261 -3.71 -5.31 -22.09
CA LEU A 261 -2.75 -6.37 -22.33
C LEU A 261 -3.17 -7.32 -23.47
N SER A 262 -4.47 -7.58 -23.65
CA SER A 262 -4.97 -8.43 -24.74
C SER A 262 -4.57 -7.93 -26.13
N VAL A 263 -4.41 -6.61 -26.30
CA VAL A 263 -3.97 -6.02 -27.56
C VAL A 263 -2.51 -6.39 -27.87
N ILE A 264 -1.70 -6.57 -26.82
CA ILE A 264 -0.28 -6.88 -26.92
C ILE A 264 -0.06 -8.39 -27.07
N THR A 265 -0.73 -9.19 -26.24
CA THR A 265 -0.58 -10.65 -26.24
C THR A 265 -1.40 -11.35 -27.31
N LYS A 266 -2.40 -10.66 -27.88
CA LYS A 266 -3.39 -11.20 -28.82
C LYS A 266 -4.23 -12.34 -28.21
N ASP A 267 -4.36 -12.35 -26.88
CA ASP A 267 -5.24 -13.25 -26.13
C ASP A 267 -6.38 -12.42 -25.52
N GLU A 268 -7.63 -12.69 -25.92
CA GLU A 268 -8.80 -11.98 -25.41
C GLU A 268 -9.04 -12.24 -23.91
N ASN A 269 -8.49 -13.32 -23.36
CA ASN A 269 -8.56 -13.63 -21.92
C ASN A 269 -7.57 -12.81 -21.09
N ASP A 270 -6.61 -12.13 -21.72
CA ASP A 270 -5.64 -11.28 -21.02
C ASP A 270 -6.24 -9.91 -20.72
N HIS A 271 -6.83 -9.78 -19.55
CA HIS A 271 -7.43 -8.53 -19.11
C HIS A 271 -6.46 -7.65 -18.32
N GLY A 272 -6.71 -6.35 -18.37
CA GLY A 272 -6.05 -5.35 -17.52
C GLY A 272 -5.03 -4.49 -18.25
N GLU A 273 -4.56 -3.46 -17.56
CA GLU A 273 -3.56 -2.52 -18.07
C GLU A 273 -2.17 -3.15 -18.15
N LEU A 274 -1.46 -2.92 -19.26
CA LEU A 274 -0.09 -3.37 -19.52
C LEU A 274 0.86 -3.09 -18.35
N TYR A 275 0.94 -1.84 -17.91
CA TYR A 275 1.79 -1.45 -16.77
C TYR A 275 1.39 -2.18 -15.49
N GLY A 276 0.10 -2.30 -15.19
CA GLY A 276 -0.37 -2.99 -13.98
C GLY A 276 0.03 -4.47 -13.96
N ARG A 277 -0.01 -5.13 -15.11
CA ARG A 277 0.42 -6.53 -15.23
C ARG A 277 1.93 -6.69 -15.20
N PHE A 278 2.67 -5.77 -15.80
CA PHE A 278 4.14 -5.72 -15.72
C PHE A 278 4.62 -5.48 -14.29
N HIS A 279 3.96 -4.55 -13.59
CA HIS A 279 4.15 -4.26 -12.18
C HIS A 279 3.93 -5.51 -11.31
N GLY A 280 2.95 -6.34 -11.63
CA GLY A 280 2.76 -7.63 -10.95
C GLY A 280 4.00 -8.54 -10.93
N MET A 281 4.93 -8.42 -11.89
CA MET A 281 6.18 -9.17 -11.84
C MET A 281 7.15 -8.62 -10.77
N PHE A 282 7.17 -7.31 -10.54
CA PHE A 282 7.96 -6.71 -9.47
C PHE A 282 7.49 -7.19 -8.09
N THR A 283 6.17 -7.26 -7.86
CA THR A 283 5.62 -7.76 -6.60
C THR A 283 6.04 -9.21 -6.36
N GLN A 284 5.85 -10.07 -7.37
CA GLN A 284 6.26 -11.47 -7.32
C GLN A 284 7.77 -11.66 -7.10
N SER A 285 8.60 -10.81 -7.70
CA SER A 285 10.06 -10.89 -7.56
C SER A 285 10.55 -10.70 -6.11
N ASN A 286 9.85 -9.87 -5.34
CA ASN A 286 10.22 -9.53 -3.96
C ASN A 286 9.55 -10.45 -2.93
N ILE A 287 8.29 -10.85 -3.17
CA ILE A 287 7.60 -11.83 -2.33
C ILE A 287 8.39 -13.14 -2.32
N ASN A 288 8.69 -13.69 -3.51
CA ASN A 288 9.32 -15.00 -3.62
C ASN A 288 10.75 -15.01 -3.08
N GLN A 289 11.51 -13.92 -3.24
CA GLN A 289 12.85 -13.82 -2.66
C GLN A 289 12.82 -13.91 -1.13
N CYS A 290 11.90 -13.20 -0.47
CA CYS A 290 11.80 -13.23 0.98
C CYS A 290 11.28 -14.59 1.49
N MET A 291 10.28 -15.16 0.79
CA MET A 291 9.72 -16.47 1.15
C MET A 291 10.75 -17.59 1.02
N GLU A 292 11.55 -17.60 -0.05
CA GLU A 292 12.66 -18.56 -0.23
C GLU A 292 13.59 -18.53 0.99
N VAL A 293 14.06 -17.34 1.41
CA VAL A 293 14.94 -17.21 2.57
C VAL A 293 14.28 -17.71 3.86
N CYS A 294 12.97 -17.46 4.03
CA CYS A 294 12.23 -17.93 5.20
C CYS A 294 12.08 -19.46 5.22
N ILE A 295 11.95 -20.09 4.04
CA ILE A 295 11.92 -21.55 3.88
C ILE A 295 13.29 -22.13 4.24
N ASP A 296 14.37 -21.61 3.63
CA ASP A 296 15.74 -22.10 3.85
C ASP A 296 16.17 -22.02 5.31
N ARG A 297 15.74 -20.96 6.00
CA ARG A 297 16.05 -20.72 7.43
C ARG A 297 15.07 -21.38 8.38
N ASN A 298 14.05 -22.08 7.90
CA ASN A 298 13.01 -22.70 8.71
C ASN A 298 12.37 -21.71 9.71
N VAL A 299 12.06 -20.49 9.25
CA VAL A 299 11.51 -19.41 10.10
C VAL A 299 10.19 -19.83 10.74
N PHE A 300 9.39 -20.61 10.02
CA PHE A 300 8.09 -21.11 10.47
C PHE A 300 8.12 -22.63 10.67
N SER A 301 7.15 -23.14 11.43
CA SER A 301 6.95 -24.58 11.66
C SER A 301 5.47 -24.97 11.52
N GLY A 302 5.18 -26.27 11.45
CA GLY A 302 3.81 -26.79 11.43
C GLY A 302 2.95 -26.21 10.30
N LYS A 303 1.73 -25.77 10.66
CA LYS A 303 0.76 -25.18 9.71
C LYS A 303 1.35 -23.99 8.95
N GLN A 304 2.05 -23.10 9.64
CA GLN A 304 2.60 -21.87 9.06
C GLN A 304 3.68 -22.17 8.02
N HIS A 305 4.54 -23.16 8.29
CA HIS A 305 5.52 -23.60 7.31
C HIS A 305 4.82 -24.17 6.07
N ARG A 306 3.81 -25.03 6.25
CA ARG A 306 3.03 -25.60 5.14
C ARG A 306 2.32 -24.51 4.34
N GLU A 307 1.77 -23.49 5.01
CA GLU A 307 1.18 -22.32 4.34
C GLU A 307 2.20 -21.54 3.53
N LEU A 308 3.39 -21.28 4.09
CA LEU A 308 4.48 -20.60 3.40
C LEU A 308 4.89 -21.34 2.12
N LEU A 309 5.03 -22.68 2.17
CA LEU A 309 5.36 -23.47 0.98
C LEU A 309 4.27 -23.38 -0.09
N GLY A 310 3.00 -23.39 0.31
CA GLY A 310 1.87 -23.23 -0.60
C GLY A 310 1.83 -21.86 -1.26
N ARG A 311 2.00 -20.78 -0.47
CA ARG A 311 2.08 -19.40 -0.97
C ARG A 311 3.25 -19.22 -1.92
N PHE A 312 4.44 -19.68 -1.53
CA PHE A 312 5.64 -19.63 -2.36
C PHE A 312 5.44 -20.36 -3.70
N SER A 313 4.90 -21.57 -3.67
CA SER A 313 4.65 -22.35 -4.90
C SER A 313 3.60 -21.69 -5.80
N SER A 314 2.53 -21.14 -5.21
CA SER A 314 1.49 -20.38 -5.93
C SER A 314 2.06 -19.13 -6.59
N ASN A 315 2.82 -18.34 -5.82
CA ASN A 315 3.47 -17.11 -6.28
C ASN A 315 4.51 -17.39 -7.37
N MET A 316 5.34 -18.43 -7.24
CA MET A 316 6.30 -18.82 -8.29
C MET A 316 5.63 -19.25 -9.59
N LYS A 317 4.48 -19.95 -9.55
CA LYS A 317 3.74 -20.29 -10.77
C LYS A 317 3.11 -19.06 -11.43
N ARG A 318 2.62 -18.09 -10.63
CA ARG A 318 2.16 -16.79 -11.15
C ARG A 318 3.31 -15.98 -11.74
N PHE A 319 4.49 -16.02 -11.11
CA PHE A 319 5.67 -15.32 -11.58
C PHE A 319 6.12 -15.86 -12.94
N ARG A 320 6.19 -17.20 -13.08
CA ARG A 320 6.44 -17.87 -14.37
C ARG A 320 5.46 -17.39 -15.45
N ALA A 321 4.16 -17.45 -15.16
CA ALA A 321 3.14 -17.04 -16.11
C ALA A 321 3.27 -15.56 -16.51
N GLY A 322 3.70 -14.70 -15.58
CA GLY A 322 4.04 -13.30 -15.89
C GLY A 322 5.24 -13.20 -16.82
N VAL A 323 6.36 -13.82 -16.46
CA VAL A 323 7.62 -13.78 -17.24
C VAL A 323 7.44 -14.33 -18.65
N ASP A 324 6.74 -15.46 -18.80
CA ASP A 324 6.45 -16.08 -20.09
C ASP A 324 5.56 -15.16 -20.94
N ARG A 325 4.50 -14.60 -20.35
CA ARG A 325 3.56 -13.69 -21.04
C ARG A 325 4.25 -12.42 -21.54
N PHE A 326 5.23 -11.92 -20.79
CA PHE A 326 5.94 -10.68 -21.10
C PHE A 326 7.21 -10.89 -21.94
N ASN A 327 7.48 -12.12 -22.40
CA ASN A 327 8.61 -12.40 -23.31
C ASN A 327 8.34 -11.90 -24.74
N ILE A 328 8.21 -10.58 -24.91
CA ILE A 328 7.86 -9.91 -26.16
C ILE A 328 8.93 -8.87 -26.48
N ARG A 329 9.92 -9.26 -27.27
CA ARG A 329 11.14 -8.46 -27.54
C ARG A 329 10.86 -7.03 -28.05
N GLU A 330 9.79 -6.84 -28.82
CA GLU A 330 9.45 -5.56 -29.48
C GLU A 330 8.60 -4.63 -28.58
N LEU A 331 8.17 -5.12 -27.42
CA LEU A 331 7.31 -4.37 -26.49
C LEU A 331 8.09 -3.29 -25.74
N TYR A 332 9.38 -3.49 -25.52
CA TYR A 332 10.16 -2.71 -24.59
C TYR A 332 10.97 -1.59 -25.25
N LYS A 333 11.01 -0.45 -24.56
CA LYS A 333 12.10 0.50 -24.69
C LYS A 333 13.25 0.06 -23.76
N GLU A 334 14.37 0.78 -23.77
CA GLU A 334 15.59 0.40 -23.05
C GLU A 334 15.35 0.12 -21.55
N ASP A 335 14.67 1.03 -20.84
CA ASP A 335 14.42 0.86 -19.41
C ASP A 335 13.41 -0.25 -19.09
N GLY A 336 12.39 -0.43 -19.95
CA GLY A 336 11.49 -1.57 -19.83
C GLY A 336 12.20 -2.91 -20.01
N GLN A 337 13.16 -2.98 -20.94
CA GLN A 337 13.97 -4.17 -21.15
C GLN A 337 14.82 -4.49 -19.92
N LYS A 338 15.46 -3.48 -19.30
CA LYS A 338 16.23 -3.66 -18.06
C LYS A 338 15.37 -4.25 -16.93
N TRP A 339 14.12 -3.77 -16.78
CA TRP A 339 13.19 -4.31 -15.80
C TRP A 339 12.75 -5.74 -16.12
N TYR A 340 12.43 -6.03 -17.38
CA TYR A 340 12.08 -7.39 -17.80
C TYR A 340 13.24 -8.37 -17.56
N ASP A 341 14.46 -8.01 -17.97
CA ASP A 341 15.65 -8.84 -17.77
C ASP A 341 15.90 -9.11 -16.28
N PHE A 342 15.65 -8.13 -15.42
CA PHE A 342 15.70 -8.30 -13.97
C PHE A 342 14.65 -9.30 -13.47
N PHE A 343 13.40 -9.20 -13.93
CA PHE A 343 12.34 -10.13 -13.55
C PHE A 343 12.64 -11.55 -14.03
N PHE A 344 13.01 -11.70 -15.31
CA PHE A 344 13.35 -12.97 -15.92
C PHE A 344 14.50 -13.65 -15.17
N LYS A 345 15.61 -12.94 -14.96
CA LYS A 345 16.77 -13.47 -14.24
C LYS A 345 16.43 -13.86 -12.80
N ARG A 346 15.66 -13.02 -12.09
CA ARG A 346 15.24 -13.31 -10.72
C ARG A 346 14.37 -14.56 -10.66
N TYR A 347 13.43 -14.69 -11.59
CA TYR A 347 12.57 -15.86 -11.70
C TYR A 347 13.39 -17.13 -11.93
N GLU A 348 14.29 -17.13 -12.92
CA GLU A 348 15.15 -18.28 -13.22
C GLU A 348 15.98 -18.69 -11.99
N GLU A 349 16.64 -17.73 -11.35
CA GLU A 349 17.48 -17.98 -10.18
C GLU A 349 16.71 -18.67 -9.04
N ILE A 350 15.52 -18.17 -8.70
CA ILE A 350 14.69 -18.76 -7.63
C ILE A 350 14.12 -20.11 -8.09
N TYR A 351 13.63 -20.20 -9.33
CA TYR A 351 13.01 -21.41 -9.86
C TYR A 351 14.00 -22.57 -9.88
N PHE A 352 15.21 -22.39 -10.41
CA PHE A 352 16.19 -23.46 -10.51
C PHE A 352 16.66 -23.98 -9.14
N ARG A 353 16.75 -23.12 -8.12
CA ARG A 353 17.08 -23.55 -6.75
C ARG A 353 15.96 -24.34 -6.10
N ASN A 354 14.71 -24.09 -6.48
CA ASN A 354 13.52 -24.61 -5.80
C ASN A 354 12.61 -25.45 -6.71
N GLU A 355 13.09 -25.91 -7.86
CA GLU A 355 12.26 -26.53 -8.91
C GLU A 355 11.45 -27.71 -8.36
N SER A 356 12.11 -28.59 -7.60
CA SER A 356 11.49 -29.74 -6.96
C SER A 356 10.35 -29.32 -6.02
N LEU A 357 10.58 -28.29 -5.20
CA LEU A 357 9.60 -27.79 -4.25
C LEU A 357 8.41 -27.13 -4.94
N ILE A 358 8.66 -26.26 -5.92
CA ILE A 358 7.61 -25.53 -6.65
C ILE A 358 6.69 -26.50 -7.39
N ASN A 359 7.26 -27.58 -7.93
CA ASN A 359 6.53 -28.58 -8.71
C ASN A 359 5.91 -29.70 -7.86
N SER A 360 6.30 -29.85 -6.58
CA SER A 360 5.74 -30.88 -5.70
C SER A 360 4.32 -30.57 -5.23
N PHE A 361 3.92 -29.29 -5.22
CA PHE A 361 2.61 -28.86 -4.77
C PHE A 361 1.63 -28.55 -5.90
N ASN A 362 0.40 -29.04 -5.75
CA ASN A 362 -0.75 -28.67 -6.55
C ASN A 362 -1.39 -27.37 -6.03
N VAL A 363 -1.29 -26.31 -6.83
CA VAL A 363 -1.88 -25.00 -6.54
C VAL A 363 -2.80 -24.52 -7.67
N SER A 364 -3.22 -25.43 -8.57
CA SER A 364 -3.99 -25.06 -9.77
C SER A 364 -5.41 -24.57 -9.46
N ASN A 365 -5.95 -24.91 -8.29
CA ASN A 365 -7.28 -24.52 -7.82
C ASN A 365 -7.26 -23.31 -6.88
N GLN A 366 -6.11 -22.66 -6.70
CA GLN A 366 -6.00 -21.52 -5.79
C GLN A 366 -6.76 -20.29 -6.32
N PRO A 367 -7.55 -19.59 -5.47
CA PRO A 367 -8.15 -18.32 -5.83
C PRO A 367 -7.09 -17.21 -5.96
N TYR A 368 -7.52 -16.01 -6.38
CA TYR A 368 -6.62 -14.86 -6.50
C TYR A 368 -5.89 -14.57 -5.17
N VAL A 369 -6.62 -14.48 -4.06
CA VAL A 369 -6.03 -14.53 -2.72
C VAL A 369 -5.82 -15.99 -2.35
N PHE A 370 -4.59 -16.34 -1.96
CA PHE A 370 -4.24 -17.71 -1.59
C PHE A 370 -5.09 -18.19 -0.39
N SER A 371 -5.56 -19.45 -0.45
CA SER A 371 -6.34 -20.07 0.63
C SER A 371 -5.61 -21.32 1.13
N TYR A 372 -5.18 -21.27 2.39
CA TYR A 372 -4.55 -22.42 3.04
C TYR A 372 -5.49 -23.64 3.06
N GLU A 373 -6.78 -23.45 3.31
CA GLU A 373 -7.75 -24.54 3.35
C GLU A 373 -7.85 -25.27 2.00
N ILE A 374 -7.91 -24.52 0.89
CA ILE A 374 -7.96 -25.10 -0.46
C ILE A 374 -6.63 -25.80 -0.78
N PHE A 375 -5.51 -25.20 -0.36
CA PHE A 375 -4.17 -25.76 -0.57
C PHE A 375 -3.99 -27.08 0.18
N ASP A 376 -4.33 -27.11 1.46
CA ASP A 376 -4.17 -28.26 2.34
C ASP A 376 -4.99 -29.46 1.84
N LYS A 377 -6.23 -29.21 1.40
CA LYS A 377 -7.10 -30.23 0.79
C LYS A 377 -6.54 -30.80 -0.51
N ALA A 378 -5.88 -29.98 -1.32
CA ALA A 378 -5.30 -30.41 -2.60
C ALA A 378 -3.95 -31.14 -2.44
N ASN A 379 -3.31 -31.02 -1.28
CA ASN A 379 -1.97 -31.53 -0.99
C ASN A 379 -1.94 -32.19 0.39
N PRO A 380 -2.55 -33.38 0.59
CA PRO A 380 -2.70 -34.03 1.89
C PRO A 380 -1.37 -34.45 2.55
#